data_AF-F3NT53-F1
#
_entry.id   AF-F3NT53-F1
#
_cell.length_a   1.000
_cell.length_b   1.000
_cell.length_c   1.000
_cell.angle_alpha   90.00
_cell.angle_beta   90.00
_cell.angle_gamma   90.00
#
_symmetry.space_group_name_H-M   'P 1'
#
loop_
_entity.id
_entity.type
_entity.pdbx_description
1 polymer ?
#
loop_
_entity_poly.entity_id
_entity_poly.type
_entity_poly.pdbx_seq_one_letter_code
_entity_poly.pdbx_strand_id
1 'polypeptide(L)'
;MSMLKGANVPVPTTALRVELGRHSGPGVPDADASALLLVAGKVRTDADFVFYNQPAHASGAVRHEGRRTTGGEVTDSLLVDLPRVESAIDRIVLAASADGGTFGQVPGLNIRVLDTRSGEEVARFDAVASVETAFVLGEFYRRQGAWKFRAVGQGYDSGLEGLATDFGITVDEPQRPAAPAPAPPAPTAPPAPASRVDWPAAPVTAPPPTGAPVPLPPPVGASPAAPPPPPAPPAPAPVRLSKVTLTKEAPSVSLAKQGGTSGSMRVNLNWEVRKQFSGWGSKRGRAVAHHRDLDLDLCALFELSDGRKGVVQALGNAFGALDRPPYILLDGDDRTGAVESGENLTINLDRRQDFRRILVFVTIYEGARSFADLHATVTLWPQHGAPVDFSLDECTVPSTVCALALITNTGGDLVVQREARYLVPDRGVSPQRTVDRIYGWGMNWTPGRK
;
A
#
# COMPACT_ATOMS: atom_id res chain seq x y z
N MET A 1 3.15 -21.62 -31.23
CA MET A 1 4.45 -22.29 -31.55
C MET A 1 5.40 -22.08 -30.38
N SER A 2 6.00 -23.13 -29.80
CA SER A 2 6.94 -22.97 -28.66
C SER A 2 8.32 -22.42 -29.12
N MET A 3 8.90 -21.55 -28.30
CA MET A 3 10.08 -20.74 -28.57
C MET A 3 11.18 -21.02 -27.54
N LEU A 4 12.44 -20.82 -27.93
CA LEU A 4 13.58 -20.84 -27.00
C LEU A 4 13.80 -19.47 -26.35
N LYS A 5 14.45 -19.43 -25.16
CA LYS A 5 14.88 -18.18 -24.52
C LYS A 5 15.72 -17.34 -25.50
N GLY A 6 15.36 -16.06 -25.66
CA GLY A 6 15.97 -15.12 -26.62
C GLY A 6 15.39 -15.14 -28.04
N ALA A 7 14.59 -16.15 -28.42
CA ALA A 7 13.96 -16.20 -29.73
C ALA A 7 12.90 -15.10 -29.90
N ASN A 8 12.66 -14.68 -31.15
CA ASN A 8 11.64 -13.68 -31.49
C ASN A 8 10.86 -14.05 -32.75
N VAL A 9 9.58 -13.70 -32.78
CA VAL A 9 8.62 -13.99 -33.85
C VAL A 9 7.87 -12.70 -34.23
N PRO A 10 7.58 -12.43 -35.52
CA PRO A 10 6.63 -11.37 -35.88
C PRO A 10 5.24 -11.69 -35.34
N VAL A 11 4.51 -10.67 -34.90
CA VAL A 11 3.12 -10.80 -34.44
C VAL A 11 2.20 -9.87 -35.25
N PRO A 12 0.93 -10.24 -35.50
CA PRO A 12 0.00 -9.35 -36.17
C PRO A 12 -0.22 -8.10 -35.30
N THR A 13 -0.37 -6.93 -35.94
CA THR A 13 -0.67 -5.67 -35.23
C THR A 13 -2.17 -5.60 -34.97
N THR A 14 -2.62 -6.39 -34.01
CA THR A 14 -4.02 -6.61 -33.63
C THR A 14 -4.13 -6.73 -32.10
N ALA A 15 -5.35 -6.94 -31.59
CA ALA A 15 -5.55 -7.34 -30.23
C ALA A 15 -5.07 -8.78 -30.02
N LEU A 16 -4.13 -8.96 -29.08
CA LEU A 16 -3.55 -10.23 -28.67
C LEU A 16 -3.92 -10.51 -27.21
N ARG A 17 -4.31 -11.74 -26.88
CA ARG A 17 -4.33 -12.19 -25.48
C ARG A 17 -3.00 -12.85 -25.16
N VAL A 18 -2.38 -12.40 -24.09
CA VAL A 18 -1.27 -13.07 -23.42
C VAL A 18 -1.82 -13.89 -22.26
N GLU A 19 -1.36 -15.13 -22.14
CA GLU A 19 -1.77 -16.07 -21.09
C GLU A 19 -0.52 -16.56 -20.34
N LEU A 20 -0.46 -16.30 -19.03
CA LEU A 20 0.52 -16.86 -18.10
C LEU A 20 -0.03 -18.17 -17.52
N GLY A 21 0.40 -19.31 -18.09
CA GLY A 21 0.03 -20.64 -17.62
C GLY A 21 0.96 -21.16 -16.52
N ARG A 22 0.40 -21.90 -15.55
CA ARG A 22 1.11 -22.69 -14.53
C ARG A 22 0.20 -23.81 -14.02
N HIS A 23 0.74 -24.81 -13.32
CA HIS A 23 -0.07 -25.75 -12.53
C HIS A 23 -0.16 -25.29 -11.07
N SER A 24 -1.30 -25.58 -10.44
CA SER A 24 -1.55 -25.34 -9.00
C SER A 24 -1.50 -26.64 -8.20
N GLY A 25 -1.19 -26.53 -6.91
CA GLY A 25 -1.15 -27.65 -5.98
C GLY A 25 -0.86 -27.21 -4.54
N PRO A 26 -0.97 -28.12 -3.55
CA PRO A 26 -0.67 -27.81 -2.16
C PRO A 26 0.78 -27.35 -1.99
N GLY A 27 0.99 -26.15 -1.46
CA GLY A 27 2.33 -25.57 -1.27
C GLY A 27 3.02 -25.06 -2.53
N VAL A 28 2.31 -24.99 -3.67
CA VAL A 28 2.79 -24.28 -4.87
C VAL A 28 2.57 -22.77 -4.66
N PRO A 29 3.59 -21.91 -4.83
CA PRO A 29 3.44 -20.46 -4.76
C PRO A 29 2.42 -19.94 -5.77
N ASP A 30 1.73 -18.87 -5.42
CA ASP A 30 0.85 -18.18 -6.37
C ASP A 30 1.68 -17.27 -7.30
N ALA A 31 1.10 -16.83 -8.42
CA ALA A 31 1.77 -15.92 -9.34
C ALA A 31 0.81 -15.02 -10.13
N ASP A 32 1.12 -13.74 -10.21
CA ASP A 32 0.31 -12.74 -10.93
C ASP A 32 1.06 -12.19 -12.14
N ALA A 33 0.36 -12.10 -13.26
CA ALA A 33 0.86 -11.54 -14.50
C ALA A 33 0.76 -10.01 -14.49
N SER A 34 1.77 -9.36 -15.07
CA SER A 34 1.83 -7.91 -15.20
C SER A 34 2.50 -7.48 -16.51
N ALA A 35 2.28 -6.24 -16.91
CA ALA A 35 2.82 -5.66 -18.12
C ALA A 35 3.35 -4.24 -17.87
N LEU A 36 4.57 -3.94 -18.36
CA LEU A 36 5.18 -2.62 -18.27
C LEU A 36 5.29 -2.01 -19.67
N LEU A 37 4.66 -0.87 -19.90
CA LEU A 37 4.72 -0.13 -21.16
C LEU A 37 5.92 0.83 -21.11
N LEU A 38 6.89 0.65 -22.02
CA LEU A 38 8.20 1.30 -21.93
C LEU A 38 8.43 2.33 -23.04
N VAL A 39 8.96 3.48 -22.64
CA VAL A 39 9.46 4.56 -23.50
C VAL A 39 10.96 4.71 -23.25
N ALA A 40 11.77 4.55 -24.30
CA ALA A 40 13.22 4.45 -24.21
C ALA A 40 13.72 3.37 -23.22
N GLY A 41 12.90 2.33 -22.99
CA GLY A 41 13.20 1.23 -22.07
C GLY A 41 12.87 1.45 -20.58
N LYS A 42 12.18 2.53 -20.21
CA LYS A 42 11.62 2.72 -18.86
C LYS A 42 10.14 3.10 -18.92
N VAL A 43 9.40 2.86 -17.83
CA VAL A 43 8.06 3.45 -17.68
C VAL A 43 8.16 4.98 -17.61
N ARG A 44 7.12 5.71 -18.03
CA ARG A 44 7.06 7.18 -17.85
C ARG A 44 6.58 7.52 -16.44
N THR A 45 5.62 6.73 -15.95
CA THR A 45 4.96 6.81 -14.64
C THR A 45 4.37 5.45 -14.27
N ASP A 46 3.98 5.25 -13.01
CA ASP A 46 3.29 4.05 -12.54
C ASP A 46 2.02 3.70 -13.33
N ALA A 47 1.40 4.66 -14.03
CA ALA A 47 0.26 4.42 -14.92
C ALA A 47 0.60 3.53 -16.13
N ASP A 48 1.88 3.44 -16.51
CA ASP A 48 2.39 2.51 -17.54
C ASP A 48 2.58 1.06 -17.03
N PHE A 49 2.24 0.76 -15.76
CA PHE A 49 2.32 -0.59 -15.19
C PHE A 49 0.93 -1.20 -15.01
N VAL A 50 0.59 -2.25 -15.77
CA VAL A 50 -0.71 -2.93 -15.70
C VAL A 50 -0.58 -4.27 -14.98
N PHE A 51 -1.38 -4.46 -13.94
CA PHE A 51 -1.44 -5.65 -13.09
C PHE A 51 -2.81 -5.71 -12.40
N TYR A 52 -3.11 -6.73 -11.60
CA TYR A 52 -4.46 -6.93 -11.05
C TYR A 52 -5.05 -5.72 -10.29
N ASN A 53 -4.24 -4.93 -9.57
CA ASN A 53 -4.67 -3.75 -8.79
C ASN A 53 -4.70 -2.45 -9.64
N GLN A 54 -4.15 -2.48 -10.86
CA GLN A 54 -4.29 -1.41 -11.87
C GLN A 54 -4.61 -2.08 -13.22
N PRO A 55 -5.84 -2.61 -13.38
CA PRO A 55 -6.13 -3.61 -14.41
C PRO A 55 -6.21 -3.05 -15.83
N ALA A 56 -6.06 -1.74 -16.06
CA ALA A 56 -6.07 -1.16 -17.41
C ALA A 56 -5.11 0.04 -17.55
N HIS A 57 -4.37 0.08 -18.65
CA HIS A 57 -3.63 1.27 -19.08
C HIS A 57 -4.61 2.35 -19.55
N ALA A 58 -4.31 3.63 -19.31
CA ALA A 58 -5.21 4.76 -19.61
C ALA A 58 -5.62 4.88 -21.10
N SER A 59 -4.78 4.42 -22.05
CA SER A 59 -5.12 4.38 -23.49
C SER A 59 -6.02 3.19 -23.89
N GLY A 60 -6.25 2.24 -22.97
CA GLY A 60 -6.90 0.96 -23.25
C GLY A 60 -6.04 -0.02 -24.06
N ALA A 61 -4.76 0.28 -24.29
CA ALA A 61 -3.86 -0.59 -25.07
C ALA A 61 -3.42 -1.87 -24.36
N VAL A 62 -3.46 -1.90 -23.02
CA VAL A 62 -3.18 -3.08 -22.21
C VAL A 62 -4.21 -3.19 -21.08
N ARG A 63 -4.71 -4.40 -20.81
CA ARG A 63 -5.68 -4.69 -19.74
C ARG A 63 -5.43 -6.06 -19.13
N HIS A 64 -5.40 -6.17 -17.80
CA HIS A 64 -5.49 -7.43 -17.06
C HIS A 64 -6.94 -7.94 -17.13
N GLU A 65 -7.13 -9.16 -17.64
CA GLU A 65 -8.44 -9.79 -17.83
C GLU A 65 -8.79 -10.80 -16.72
N GLY A 66 -7.95 -10.88 -15.69
CA GLY A 66 -8.13 -11.77 -14.56
C GLY A 66 -7.64 -13.20 -14.79
N ARG A 67 -7.75 -13.97 -13.70
CA ARG A 67 -7.19 -15.31 -13.56
C ARG A 67 -8.27 -16.39 -13.62
N ARG A 68 -7.98 -17.51 -14.28
CA ARG A 68 -8.85 -18.68 -14.40
C ARG A 68 -8.11 -19.96 -14.00
N THR A 69 -8.74 -20.80 -13.19
CA THR A 69 -8.26 -22.16 -12.87
C THR A 69 -9.15 -23.20 -13.53
N THR A 70 -8.57 -24.15 -14.27
CA THR A 70 -9.29 -25.25 -14.94
C THR A 70 -8.48 -26.55 -14.80
N GLY A 71 -9.02 -27.58 -14.17
CA GLY A 71 -8.37 -28.90 -14.09
C GLY A 71 -7.05 -28.97 -13.30
N GLY A 72 -6.71 -27.91 -12.54
CA GLY A 72 -5.42 -27.76 -11.86
C GLY A 72 -4.44 -26.84 -12.59
N GLU A 73 -4.63 -26.60 -13.89
CA GLU A 73 -3.95 -25.51 -14.61
C GLU A 73 -4.56 -24.15 -14.22
N VAL A 74 -3.71 -23.16 -14.04
CA VAL A 74 -4.04 -21.77 -13.74
C VAL A 74 -3.50 -20.89 -14.85
N THR A 75 -4.37 -20.06 -15.42
CA THR A 75 -4.05 -19.12 -16.49
C THR A 75 -4.37 -17.71 -16.02
N ASP A 76 -3.39 -16.82 -15.97
CA ASP A 76 -3.61 -15.39 -15.76
C ASP A 76 -3.51 -14.63 -17.09
N SER A 77 -4.42 -13.69 -17.35
CA SER A 77 -4.66 -13.17 -18.71
C SER A 77 -4.42 -11.66 -18.83
N LEU A 78 -3.72 -11.25 -19.89
CA LEU A 78 -3.50 -9.86 -20.28
C LEU A 78 -3.92 -9.64 -21.73
N LEU A 79 -4.84 -8.71 -22.00
CA LEU A 79 -5.12 -8.21 -23.35
C LEU A 79 -4.10 -7.13 -23.72
N VAL A 80 -3.56 -7.20 -24.94
CA VAL A 80 -2.68 -6.19 -25.53
C VAL A 80 -3.21 -5.81 -26.92
N ASP A 81 -3.81 -4.61 -27.03
CA ASP A 81 -4.34 -4.04 -28.27
C ASP A 81 -3.24 -3.22 -28.97
N LEU A 82 -2.37 -3.91 -29.73
CA LEU A 82 -1.20 -3.32 -30.38
C LEU A 82 -1.50 -2.10 -31.29
N PRO A 83 -2.66 -2.02 -31.98
CA PRO A 83 -3.14 -0.80 -32.65
C PRO A 83 -3.33 0.43 -31.75
N ARG A 84 -3.62 0.27 -30.45
CA ARG A 84 -3.81 1.39 -29.49
C ARG A 84 -2.53 1.88 -28.82
N VAL A 85 -1.41 1.17 -29.00
CA VAL A 85 -0.15 1.50 -28.34
C VAL A 85 0.38 2.82 -28.90
N GLU A 86 0.62 3.79 -28.02
CA GLU A 86 1.11 5.11 -28.38
C GLU A 86 2.46 5.01 -29.11
N SER A 87 2.71 5.89 -30.09
CA SER A 87 3.95 5.87 -30.88
C SER A 87 5.23 6.13 -30.08
N ALA A 88 5.12 6.61 -28.83
CA ALA A 88 6.24 6.78 -27.91
C ALA A 88 6.69 5.45 -27.27
N ILE A 89 5.82 4.45 -27.17
CA ILE A 89 6.09 3.18 -26.49
C ILE A 89 6.84 2.25 -27.45
N ASP A 90 8.11 1.97 -27.15
CA ASP A 90 8.95 1.07 -27.95
C ASP A 90 8.76 -0.41 -27.61
N ARG A 91 8.34 -0.69 -26.36
CA ARG A 91 8.22 -2.03 -25.79
C ARG A 91 7.05 -2.17 -24.81
N ILE A 92 6.55 -3.39 -24.69
CA ILE A 92 5.67 -3.84 -23.61
C ILE A 92 6.29 -5.10 -23.03
N VAL A 93 6.86 -5.00 -21.83
CA VAL A 93 7.45 -6.13 -21.11
C VAL A 93 6.34 -6.90 -20.39
N LEU A 94 6.43 -8.23 -20.38
CA LEU A 94 5.44 -9.14 -19.80
C LEU A 94 6.11 -9.96 -18.69
N ALA A 95 5.70 -9.69 -17.46
CA ALA A 95 6.33 -10.16 -16.24
C ALA A 95 5.36 -10.94 -15.35
N ALA A 96 5.90 -11.67 -14.39
CA ALA A 96 5.16 -12.29 -13.31
C ALA A 96 5.89 -12.12 -11.97
N SER A 97 5.15 -12.01 -10.88
CA SER A 97 5.66 -12.03 -9.50
C SER A 97 5.02 -13.19 -8.73
N ALA A 98 5.80 -13.89 -7.91
CA ALA A 98 5.32 -15.00 -7.08
C ALA A 98 5.00 -14.53 -5.64
N ASP A 99 3.97 -15.12 -5.03
CA ASP A 99 3.65 -14.97 -3.61
C ASP A 99 3.70 -16.34 -2.90
N GLY A 100 4.22 -16.38 -1.68
CA GLY A 100 4.38 -17.59 -0.88
C GLY A 100 5.58 -18.49 -1.22
N GLY A 101 6.44 -18.11 -2.17
CA GLY A 101 7.68 -18.85 -2.50
C GLY A 101 8.32 -18.45 -3.84
N THR A 102 9.16 -19.31 -4.41
CA THR A 102 9.92 -19.04 -5.64
C THR A 102 9.32 -19.71 -6.89
N PHE A 103 9.61 -19.18 -8.07
CA PHE A 103 9.11 -19.73 -9.34
C PHE A 103 9.64 -21.15 -9.65
N GLY A 104 10.77 -21.58 -9.08
CA GLY A 104 11.21 -22.98 -9.16
C GLY A 104 10.29 -23.98 -8.44
N GLN A 105 9.39 -23.49 -7.57
CA GLN A 105 8.33 -24.28 -6.94
C GLN A 105 7.01 -24.24 -7.75
N VAL A 106 6.96 -23.53 -8.88
CA VAL A 106 5.76 -23.33 -9.72
C VAL A 106 5.84 -24.20 -10.98
N PRO A 107 5.30 -25.44 -10.97
CA PRO A 107 5.39 -26.34 -12.11
C PRO A 107 4.62 -25.84 -13.33
N GLY A 108 5.18 -26.05 -14.53
CA GLY A 108 4.50 -25.76 -15.80
C GLY A 108 4.42 -24.28 -16.18
N LEU A 109 5.24 -23.41 -15.57
CA LEU A 109 5.30 -21.98 -15.87
C LEU A 109 5.53 -21.73 -17.38
N ASN A 110 4.57 -21.10 -18.05
CA ASN A 110 4.65 -20.79 -19.48
C ASN A 110 3.93 -19.48 -19.82
N ILE A 111 4.35 -18.83 -20.90
CA ILE A 111 3.64 -17.69 -21.49
C ILE A 111 3.17 -18.05 -22.91
N ARG A 112 1.94 -17.70 -23.24
CA ARG A 112 1.33 -17.90 -24.57
C ARG A 112 0.81 -16.58 -25.10
N VAL A 113 0.75 -16.44 -26.42
CA VAL A 113 0.22 -15.26 -27.12
C VAL A 113 -0.72 -15.74 -28.22
N LEU A 114 -1.96 -15.27 -28.18
CA LEU A 114 -3.05 -15.68 -29.06
C LEU A 114 -3.67 -14.46 -29.76
N ASP A 115 -3.97 -14.52 -31.06
CA ASP A 115 -4.77 -13.47 -31.71
C ASP A 115 -6.24 -13.60 -31.28
N THR A 116 -6.84 -12.53 -30.75
CA THR A 116 -8.17 -12.59 -30.13
C THR A 116 -9.30 -12.86 -31.13
N ARG A 117 -9.04 -12.83 -32.44
CA ARG A 117 -10.05 -13.01 -33.50
C ARG A 117 -10.06 -14.43 -34.05
N SER A 118 -8.89 -15.08 -34.13
CA SER A 118 -8.77 -16.47 -34.61
C SER A 118 -8.60 -17.49 -33.49
N GLY A 119 -8.14 -17.08 -32.29
CA GLY A 119 -7.74 -17.98 -31.22
C GLY A 119 -6.40 -18.70 -31.48
N GLU A 120 -5.67 -18.31 -32.54
CA GLU A 120 -4.42 -18.96 -32.95
C GLU A 120 -3.26 -18.59 -32.03
N GLU A 121 -2.50 -19.59 -31.56
CA GLU A 121 -1.31 -19.41 -30.73
C GLU A 121 -0.08 -18.95 -31.55
N VAL A 122 0.00 -17.64 -31.76
CA VAL A 122 1.10 -16.93 -32.43
C VAL A 122 2.45 -17.23 -31.78
N ALA A 123 2.51 -17.30 -30.45
CA ALA A 123 3.74 -17.56 -29.70
C ALA A 123 3.48 -18.37 -28.42
N ARG A 124 4.45 -19.17 -28.00
CA ARG A 124 4.52 -19.82 -26.69
C ARG A 124 5.97 -19.86 -26.23
N PHE A 125 6.22 -19.69 -24.95
CA PHE A 125 7.52 -19.92 -24.32
C PHE A 125 7.30 -20.61 -22.97
N ASP A 126 7.84 -21.82 -22.87
CA ASP A 126 7.82 -22.64 -21.67
C ASP A 126 9.06 -22.28 -20.82
N ALA A 127 8.84 -21.72 -19.64
CA ALA A 127 9.89 -21.10 -18.83
C ALA A 127 10.48 -22.08 -17.81
N VAL A 128 11.78 -21.94 -17.55
CA VAL A 128 12.50 -22.66 -16.49
C VAL A 128 13.00 -21.63 -15.49
N ALA A 129 12.63 -21.82 -14.22
CA ALA A 129 12.93 -20.93 -13.10
C ALA A 129 13.43 -21.74 -11.88
N SER A 130 13.94 -21.04 -10.88
CA SER A 130 14.67 -21.62 -9.75
C SER A 130 14.42 -20.88 -8.42
N VAL A 131 15.34 -20.01 -8.00
CA VAL A 131 15.26 -19.22 -6.75
C VAL A 131 14.49 -17.91 -6.91
N GLU A 132 14.14 -17.53 -8.13
CA GLU A 132 13.63 -16.20 -8.45
C GLU A 132 12.17 -16.01 -8.02
N THR A 133 11.84 -14.80 -7.55
CA THR A 133 10.50 -14.43 -7.06
C THR A 133 9.78 -13.42 -7.97
N ALA A 134 10.49 -12.85 -8.95
CA ALA A 134 9.89 -12.24 -10.14
C ALA A 134 10.56 -12.75 -11.42
N PHE A 135 9.85 -12.65 -12.54
CA PHE A 135 10.28 -13.24 -13.81
C PHE A 135 9.74 -12.44 -15.01
N VAL A 136 10.60 -12.00 -15.91
CA VAL A 136 10.20 -11.48 -17.23
C VAL A 136 10.12 -12.65 -18.20
N LEU A 137 8.91 -13.04 -18.58
CA LEU A 137 8.70 -14.17 -19.49
C LEU A 137 8.88 -13.75 -20.96
N GLY A 138 8.44 -12.55 -21.33
CA GLY A 138 8.56 -12.06 -22.70
C GLY A 138 8.44 -10.55 -22.83
N GLU A 139 8.56 -10.05 -24.06
CA GLU A 139 8.29 -8.66 -24.41
C GLU A 139 7.69 -8.55 -25.82
N PHE A 140 6.74 -7.65 -26.03
CA PHE A 140 6.45 -7.09 -27.34
C PHE A 140 7.40 -5.92 -27.60
N TYR A 141 7.96 -5.82 -28.80
CA TYR A 141 8.83 -4.72 -29.18
C TYR A 141 8.61 -4.34 -30.65
N ARG A 142 8.79 -3.05 -30.96
CA ARG A 142 8.64 -2.55 -32.33
C ARG A 142 9.98 -2.50 -33.05
N ARG A 143 10.06 -3.07 -34.26
CA ARG A 143 11.27 -3.03 -35.11
C ARG A 143 10.87 -2.81 -36.57
N GLN A 144 11.43 -1.76 -37.19
CA GLN A 144 11.14 -1.38 -38.58
C GLN A 144 9.62 -1.21 -38.83
N GLY A 145 8.92 -0.54 -37.91
CA GLY A 145 7.48 -0.28 -37.97
C GLY A 145 6.57 -1.43 -37.53
N ALA A 146 7.01 -2.69 -37.64
CA ALA A 146 6.26 -3.88 -37.26
C ALA A 146 6.48 -4.29 -35.79
N TRP A 147 5.47 -4.94 -35.19
CA TRP A 147 5.56 -5.55 -33.87
C TRP A 147 6.15 -6.97 -33.93
N LYS A 148 6.90 -7.32 -32.88
CA LYS A 148 7.46 -8.66 -32.64
C LYS A 148 7.29 -9.04 -31.18
N PHE A 149 7.13 -10.33 -30.91
CA PHE A 149 7.24 -10.89 -29.56
C PHE A 149 8.61 -11.56 -29.39
N ARG A 150 9.23 -11.42 -28.22
CA ARG A 150 10.46 -12.11 -27.81
C ARG A 150 10.20 -12.91 -26.53
N ALA A 151 10.67 -14.15 -26.50
CA ALA A 151 10.80 -14.92 -25.28
C ALA A 151 12.04 -14.44 -24.51
N VAL A 152 11.86 -13.94 -23.28
CA VAL A 152 12.94 -13.29 -22.50
C VAL A 152 13.46 -14.22 -21.41
N GLY A 153 12.58 -14.80 -20.61
CA GLY A 153 12.90 -15.76 -19.55
C GLY A 153 13.96 -15.28 -18.55
N GLN A 154 13.89 -14.05 -18.08
CA GLN A 154 14.83 -13.47 -17.12
C GLN A 154 14.22 -13.43 -15.72
N GLY A 155 14.81 -14.18 -14.78
CA GLY A 155 14.42 -14.16 -13.37
C GLY A 155 15.08 -13.04 -12.56
N TYR A 156 14.48 -12.74 -11.41
CA TYR A 156 14.91 -11.77 -10.40
C TYR A 156 14.82 -12.39 -9.00
N ASP A 157 15.97 -12.63 -8.38
CA ASP A 157 16.12 -13.08 -6.98
C ASP A 157 15.62 -12.00 -6.00
N SER A 158 15.83 -10.73 -6.33
CA SER A 158 15.30 -9.54 -5.64
C SER A 158 13.82 -9.26 -5.95
N GLY A 159 13.12 -10.21 -6.55
CA GLY A 159 11.68 -10.16 -6.75
C GLY A 159 11.19 -8.98 -7.58
N LEU A 160 9.94 -8.59 -7.33
CA LEU A 160 9.27 -7.54 -8.10
C LEU A 160 9.95 -6.17 -7.92
N GLU A 161 10.60 -5.94 -6.78
CA GLU A 161 11.37 -4.72 -6.49
C GLU A 161 12.55 -4.53 -7.46
N GLY A 162 13.37 -5.56 -7.66
CA GLY A 162 14.48 -5.51 -8.61
C GLY A 162 14.01 -5.32 -10.06
N LEU A 163 12.96 -6.04 -10.44
CA LEU A 163 12.33 -5.93 -11.76
C LEU A 163 11.76 -4.52 -11.99
N ALA A 164 11.03 -3.97 -11.02
CA ALA A 164 10.47 -2.63 -11.06
C ALA A 164 11.56 -1.55 -11.19
N THR A 165 12.64 -1.68 -10.41
CA THR A 165 13.79 -0.77 -10.40
C THR A 165 14.51 -0.71 -11.76
N ASP A 166 14.76 -1.86 -12.38
CA ASP A 166 15.37 -1.96 -13.72
C ASP A 166 14.57 -1.15 -14.76
N PHE A 167 13.25 -1.29 -14.76
CA PHE A 167 12.33 -0.58 -15.67
C PHE A 167 11.98 0.85 -15.21
N GLY A 168 12.57 1.33 -14.12
CA GLY A 168 12.48 2.73 -13.68
C GLY A 168 11.30 3.09 -12.78
N ILE A 169 10.60 2.11 -12.23
CA ILE A 169 9.69 2.32 -11.10
C ILE A 169 10.56 2.47 -9.84
N THR A 170 10.37 3.53 -9.06
CA THR A 170 11.06 3.69 -7.77
C THR A 170 10.28 2.94 -6.70
N VAL A 171 10.92 1.99 -6.02
CA VAL A 171 10.37 1.31 -4.84
C VAL A 171 11.04 1.88 -3.60
N ASP A 172 10.29 2.60 -2.76
CA ASP A 172 10.82 3.24 -1.55
C ASP A 172 10.90 2.24 -0.38
N GLU A 173 12.07 1.64 -0.18
CA GLU A 173 12.34 0.73 0.95
C GLU A 173 12.14 1.44 2.32
N PRO A 174 11.40 0.84 3.28
CA PRO A 174 11.47 1.24 4.68
C PRO A 174 12.77 0.73 5.32
N GLN A 175 13.89 1.36 4.93
CA GLN A 175 15.29 1.14 5.38
C GLN A 175 15.42 0.25 6.62
N ARG A 176 15.75 -1.03 6.39
CA ARG A 176 15.88 -2.06 7.45
C ARG A 176 16.82 -1.57 8.57
N PRO A 177 16.40 -1.56 9.85
CA PRO A 177 17.26 -1.16 10.94
C PRO A 177 18.53 -2.02 10.99
N ALA A 178 19.70 -1.39 10.85
CA ALA A 178 20.96 -2.07 11.10
C ALA A 178 20.99 -2.55 12.56
N ALA A 179 21.46 -3.78 12.78
CA ALA A 179 21.59 -4.34 14.12
C ALA A 179 22.43 -3.39 15.00
N PRO A 180 21.98 -3.03 16.21
CA PRO A 180 22.67 -2.04 17.03
C PRO A 180 24.06 -2.53 17.40
N ALA A 181 25.08 -1.73 17.08
CA ALA A 181 26.44 -1.97 17.51
C ALA A 181 26.49 -2.00 19.06
N PRO A 182 27.35 -2.85 19.67
CA PRO A 182 27.45 -2.93 21.12
C PRO A 182 27.85 -1.57 21.72
N ALA A 183 27.08 -1.12 22.70
CA ALA A 183 27.29 0.20 23.31
C ALA A 183 28.66 0.28 24.01
N PRO A 184 29.39 1.42 23.90
CA PRO A 184 30.60 1.64 24.67
C PRO A 184 30.29 1.70 26.18
N PRO A 185 31.22 1.29 27.05
CA PRO A 185 31.01 1.29 28.49
C PRO A 185 30.78 2.71 29.03
N ALA A 186 29.84 2.84 29.97
CA ALA A 186 29.49 4.13 30.55
C ALA A 186 30.64 4.72 31.39
N PRO A 187 30.89 6.04 31.31
CA PRO A 187 31.91 6.69 32.14
C PRO A 187 31.49 6.71 33.61
N THR A 188 32.44 6.43 34.51
CA THR A 188 32.23 6.50 35.95
C THR A 188 32.07 7.95 36.43
N ALA A 189 31.11 8.17 37.33
CA ALA A 189 30.87 9.50 37.90
C ALA A 189 31.98 9.91 38.90
N PRO A 190 32.45 11.17 38.89
CA PRO A 190 33.39 11.68 39.89
C PRO A 190 32.70 11.91 41.24
N PRO A 191 33.44 11.85 42.37
CA PRO A 191 32.89 12.08 43.70
C PRO A 191 32.56 13.56 43.95
N ALA A 192 31.53 13.81 44.78
CA ALA A 192 31.08 15.16 45.11
C ALA A 192 32.03 15.88 46.11
N PRO A 193 32.31 17.18 45.93
CA PRO A 193 33.03 17.99 46.91
C PRO A 193 32.13 18.38 48.10
N ALA A 194 32.76 18.57 49.27
CA ALA A 194 32.06 18.92 50.51
C ALA A 194 31.61 20.40 50.57
N SER A 195 30.69 20.69 51.50
CA SER A 195 30.05 21.98 51.71
C SER A 195 30.99 23.09 52.19
N ARG A 196 30.59 24.35 51.93
CA ARG A 196 31.15 25.57 52.55
C ARG A 196 30.02 26.45 53.09
N VAL A 197 30.35 27.26 54.08
CA VAL A 197 29.40 27.96 54.97
C VAL A 197 29.24 29.44 54.58
N ASP A 198 28.09 30.00 54.94
CA ASP A 198 27.57 31.32 54.56
C ASP A 198 28.25 32.53 55.24
N TRP A 199 28.13 33.69 54.59
CA TRP A 199 27.82 35.01 55.19
C TRP A 199 27.27 35.93 54.04
N PRO A 200 26.73 37.15 54.25
CA PRO A 200 25.36 37.45 53.79
C PRO A 200 25.27 38.64 52.82
N ALA A 201 24.05 38.94 52.36
CA ALA A 201 23.77 40.06 51.48
C ALA A 201 23.68 41.42 52.20
N ALA A 202 23.97 42.50 51.45
CA ALA A 202 23.61 43.88 51.78
C ALA A 202 22.99 44.55 50.52
N PRO A 203 22.16 45.61 50.63
CA PRO A 203 21.07 45.81 49.67
C PRO A 203 21.01 47.19 48.96
N VAL A 204 19.87 47.45 48.31
CA VAL A 204 19.17 48.72 47.95
C VAL A 204 19.50 49.54 46.68
N THR A 205 18.40 49.78 45.94
CA THR A 205 17.98 51.03 45.23
C THR A 205 18.46 51.34 43.80
N ALA A 206 17.90 52.43 43.23
CA ALA A 206 17.47 52.58 41.82
C ALA A 206 17.80 53.99 41.24
N PRO A 207 17.35 54.41 40.02
CA PRO A 207 18.01 55.41 39.13
C PRO A 207 17.43 56.87 39.21
N PRO A 208 17.78 57.86 38.33
CA PRO A 208 18.78 57.95 37.24
C PRO A 208 19.86 59.04 37.56
N PRO A 209 20.18 60.19 36.87
CA PRO A 209 19.73 60.87 35.62
C PRO A 209 20.84 61.29 34.60
N THR A 210 20.41 61.73 33.40
CA THR A 210 20.99 62.73 32.44
C THR A 210 22.52 62.96 32.28
N GLY A 211 23.08 62.56 31.12
CA GLY A 211 23.34 63.45 29.96
C GLY A 211 24.67 64.24 29.80
N ALA A 212 25.46 63.91 28.75
CA ALA A 212 26.34 64.81 27.98
C ALA A 212 26.77 64.14 26.63
N PRO A 213 27.21 64.88 25.57
CA PRO A 213 27.51 64.32 24.23
C PRO A 213 29.00 64.47 23.75
N VAL A 214 29.27 64.14 22.47
CA VAL A 214 30.51 64.38 21.66
C VAL A 214 31.64 63.33 21.85
N PRO A 215 32.45 62.95 20.82
CA PRO A 215 32.49 63.31 19.38
C PRO A 215 32.27 62.15 18.38
N LEU A 216 32.24 62.47 17.08
CA LEU A 216 32.32 61.53 15.94
C LEU A 216 33.77 61.18 15.56
N PRO A 217 34.08 59.92 15.18
CA PRO A 217 35.33 59.55 14.51
C PRO A 217 35.29 59.81 12.99
N PRO A 218 36.46 59.89 12.30
CA PRO A 218 36.55 60.15 10.85
C PRO A 218 36.16 58.94 9.98
N PRO A 219 35.86 59.14 8.68
CA PRO A 219 35.48 58.05 7.77
C PRO A 219 36.64 57.08 7.50
N VAL A 220 36.36 55.79 7.63
CA VAL A 220 37.28 54.70 7.26
C VAL A 220 37.17 54.41 5.77
N GLY A 221 38.29 54.07 5.12
CA GLY A 221 38.38 53.90 3.67
C GLY A 221 37.51 52.76 3.10
N ALA A 222 37.22 52.84 1.80
CA ALA A 222 36.39 51.87 1.10
C ALA A 222 37.01 50.46 1.10
N SER A 223 36.22 49.47 1.53
CA SER A 223 36.58 48.05 1.42
C SER A 223 36.36 47.55 -0.02
N PRO A 224 37.17 46.62 -0.56
CA PRO A 224 36.93 46.03 -1.87
C PRO A 224 35.58 45.32 -1.95
N ALA A 225 34.93 45.39 -3.11
CA ALA A 225 33.66 44.71 -3.34
C ALA A 225 33.84 43.18 -3.28
N ALA A 226 32.96 42.50 -2.53
CA ALA A 226 32.89 41.04 -2.54
C ALA A 226 32.40 40.51 -3.90
N PRO A 227 32.85 39.32 -4.34
CA PRO A 227 32.31 38.69 -5.55
C PRO A 227 30.82 38.37 -5.37
N PRO A 228 30.04 38.34 -6.47
CA PRO A 228 28.62 37.98 -6.40
C PRO A 228 28.44 36.53 -5.90
N PRO A 229 27.36 36.23 -5.15
CA PRO A 229 27.06 34.87 -4.74
C PRO A 229 26.76 33.99 -5.97
N PRO A 230 27.01 32.67 -5.89
CA PRO A 230 26.61 31.75 -6.95
C PRO A 230 25.09 31.76 -7.14
N PRO A 231 24.58 31.45 -8.36
CA PRO A 231 23.14 31.37 -8.59
C PRO A 231 22.50 30.34 -7.67
N ALA A 232 21.34 30.70 -7.10
CA ALA A 232 20.59 29.79 -6.25
C ALA A 232 20.22 28.50 -7.03
N PRO A 233 20.24 27.32 -6.39
CA PRO A 233 19.79 26.10 -7.03
C PRO A 233 18.31 26.24 -7.45
N PRO A 234 17.88 25.61 -8.55
CA PRO A 234 16.48 25.65 -8.97
C PRO A 234 15.59 25.10 -7.85
N ALA A 235 14.43 25.73 -7.66
CA ALA A 235 13.45 25.26 -6.69
C ALA A 235 13.07 23.80 -7.01
N PRO A 236 12.97 22.92 -6.00
CA PRO A 236 12.67 21.51 -6.22
C PRO A 236 11.32 21.36 -6.94
N ALA A 237 11.29 20.52 -7.98
CA ALA A 237 10.05 20.14 -8.63
C ALA A 237 9.10 19.48 -7.61
N PRO A 238 7.77 19.66 -7.74
CA PRO A 238 6.82 19.11 -6.77
C PRO A 238 6.93 17.58 -6.74
N VAL A 239 7.33 17.06 -5.58
CA VAL A 239 7.52 15.62 -5.36
C VAL A 239 6.16 14.92 -5.52
N ARG A 240 6.04 14.05 -6.53
CA ARG A 240 4.94 13.09 -6.61
C ARG A 240 5.36 11.90 -5.77
N LEU A 241 4.63 11.66 -4.68
CA LEU A 241 5.01 10.69 -3.66
C LEU A 241 4.46 9.31 -4.04
N SER A 242 5.39 8.36 -4.21
CA SER A 242 5.18 6.97 -4.60
C SER A 242 4.19 6.27 -3.67
N LYS A 243 3.21 5.56 -4.20
CA LYS A 243 2.24 4.80 -3.38
C LYS A 243 2.97 3.68 -2.61
N VAL A 244 2.67 3.51 -1.33
CA VAL A 244 3.27 2.49 -0.46
C VAL A 244 2.32 1.32 -0.27
N THR A 245 2.72 0.10 -0.62
CA THR A 245 1.97 -1.12 -0.29
C THR A 245 2.59 -1.82 0.91
N LEU A 246 1.79 -2.15 1.93
CA LEU A 246 2.22 -2.94 3.09
C LEU A 246 1.96 -4.43 2.86
N THR A 247 2.95 -5.26 3.18
CA THR A 247 2.89 -6.74 3.04
C THR A 247 2.99 -7.42 4.40
N LYS A 248 3.27 -8.74 4.46
CA LYS A 248 3.58 -9.42 5.73
C LYS A 248 5.04 -9.21 6.15
N GLU A 249 5.91 -9.00 5.16
CA GLU A 249 7.35 -8.81 5.23
C GLU A 249 7.70 -7.34 5.53
N ALA A 250 6.93 -6.41 4.97
CA ALA A 250 6.96 -4.98 5.26
C ALA A 250 5.59 -4.51 5.80
N PRO A 251 5.23 -4.86 7.05
CA PRO A 251 3.89 -4.63 7.59
C PRO A 251 3.68 -3.22 8.17
N SER A 252 4.65 -2.30 8.12
CA SER A 252 4.45 -0.96 8.69
C SER A 252 5.21 0.17 8.00
N VAL A 253 4.65 1.38 8.08
CA VAL A 253 5.23 2.62 7.52
C VAL A 253 4.98 3.82 8.43
N SER A 254 5.95 4.73 8.48
CA SER A 254 5.87 6.04 9.15
C SER A 254 5.20 7.05 8.22
N LEU A 255 4.12 7.71 8.67
CA LEU A 255 3.49 8.77 7.88
C LEU A 255 4.39 10.01 7.76
N ALA A 256 5.27 10.29 8.73
CA ALA A 256 6.29 11.34 8.59
C ALA A 256 7.27 11.06 7.45
N LYS A 257 7.75 9.82 7.28
CA LYS A 257 8.58 9.45 6.11
C LYS A 257 7.83 9.65 4.79
N GLN A 258 6.52 9.44 4.79
CA GLN A 258 5.66 9.58 3.62
C GLN A 258 5.06 10.99 3.43
N GLY A 259 5.42 11.98 4.26
CA GLY A 259 4.89 13.34 4.19
C GLY A 259 3.47 13.57 4.72
N GLY A 260 2.77 12.51 5.16
CA GLY A 260 1.37 12.55 5.62
C GLY A 260 1.19 12.91 7.09
N THR A 261 1.58 14.13 7.47
CA THR A 261 1.57 14.57 8.89
C THR A 261 0.70 15.80 9.20
N SER A 262 -0.14 16.20 8.23
CA SER A 262 -1.08 17.33 8.32
C SER A 262 -2.25 17.15 7.36
N GLY A 263 -3.32 17.94 7.54
CA GLY A 263 -4.58 17.82 6.80
C GLY A 263 -5.41 16.62 7.25
N SER A 264 -6.23 16.07 6.36
CA SER A 264 -7.01 14.85 6.60
C SER A 264 -6.33 13.59 6.06
N MET A 265 -6.72 12.42 6.56
CA MET A 265 -6.41 11.12 5.97
C MET A 265 -7.68 10.29 5.85
N ARG A 266 -8.05 9.93 4.63
CA ARG A 266 -9.23 9.12 4.31
C ARG A 266 -8.84 7.65 4.25
N VAL A 267 -9.25 6.86 5.23
CA VAL A 267 -9.18 5.40 5.20
C VAL A 267 -10.40 4.88 4.46
N ASN A 268 -10.19 4.00 3.50
CA ASN A 268 -11.22 3.43 2.65
C ASN A 268 -11.05 1.91 2.51
N LEU A 269 -12.17 1.22 2.35
CA LEU A 269 -12.26 -0.23 2.14
C LEU A 269 -13.00 -0.50 0.82
N ASN A 270 -12.29 -1.01 -0.18
CA ASN A 270 -12.91 -1.56 -1.39
C ASN A 270 -12.98 -3.10 -1.26
N TRP A 271 -14.06 -3.74 -1.72
CA TRP A 271 -14.27 -5.18 -1.57
C TRP A 271 -15.08 -5.82 -2.72
N GLU A 272 -14.78 -7.08 -3.00
CA GLU A 272 -15.49 -7.90 -3.99
C GLU A 272 -15.80 -9.30 -3.44
N VAL A 273 -16.99 -9.83 -3.75
CA VAL A 273 -17.39 -11.22 -3.43
C VAL A 273 -17.26 -12.12 -4.65
N ARG A 274 -16.48 -13.20 -4.54
CA ARG A 274 -16.32 -14.19 -5.63
C ARG A 274 -17.65 -14.92 -5.90
N LYS A 275 -18.25 -14.68 -7.07
CA LYS A 275 -19.43 -15.41 -7.56
C LYS A 275 -19.10 -16.89 -7.82
N GLN A 276 -19.39 -17.77 -6.88
CA GLN A 276 -19.45 -19.21 -7.16
C GLN A 276 -20.56 -19.49 -8.19
N PHE A 277 -20.20 -20.14 -9.29
CA PHE A 277 -21.13 -20.46 -10.37
C PHE A 277 -22.13 -21.54 -9.93
N SER A 278 -23.42 -21.29 -10.17
CA SER A 278 -24.50 -22.24 -9.85
C SER A 278 -24.54 -23.41 -10.85
N GLY A 279 -23.71 -24.43 -10.63
CA GLY A 279 -23.74 -25.68 -11.37
C GLY A 279 -25.05 -26.47 -11.18
N TRP A 280 -25.35 -27.35 -12.14
CA TRP A 280 -26.59 -28.12 -12.25
C TRP A 280 -26.74 -29.18 -11.14
N GLY A 281 -27.05 -28.76 -9.90
CA GLY A 281 -27.17 -29.67 -8.75
C GLY A 281 -27.79 -29.10 -7.47
N SER A 282 -28.26 -27.86 -7.46
CA SER A 282 -28.68 -27.10 -6.26
C SER A 282 -30.04 -27.49 -5.66
N LYS A 283 -30.26 -28.78 -5.36
CA LYS A 283 -31.44 -29.29 -4.62
C LYS A 283 -31.15 -29.78 -3.18
N ARG A 284 -30.27 -29.08 -2.46
CA ARG A 284 -30.28 -28.97 -0.98
C ARG A 284 -29.49 -27.74 -0.55
N GLY A 285 -30.06 -26.94 0.36
CA GLY A 285 -29.67 -25.55 0.54
C GLY A 285 -28.30 -25.32 1.21
N ARG A 286 -27.43 -24.58 0.52
CA ARG A 286 -26.62 -23.52 1.12
C ARG A 286 -27.03 -22.23 0.40
N ALA A 287 -27.42 -21.19 1.15
CA ALA A 287 -27.67 -19.89 0.55
C ALA A 287 -26.32 -19.30 0.12
N VAL A 288 -26.20 -18.93 -1.16
CA VAL A 288 -25.07 -18.14 -1.67
C VAL A 288 -25.46 -16.68 -1.44
N ALA A 289 -24.65 -15.93 -0.69
CA ALA A 289 -24.90 -14.51 -0.50
C ALA A 289 -24.76 -13.79 -1.86
N HIS A 290 -25.75 -13.00 -2.24
CA HIS A 290 -25.63 -12.11 -3.38
C HIS A 290 -25.00 -10.79 -2.94
N HIS A 291 -24.43 -10.05 -3.90
CA HIS A 291 -23.76 -8.75 -3.68
C HIS A 291 -24.69 -7.63 -3.14
N ARG A 292 -25.97 -7.93 -2.89
CA ARG A 292 -26.98 -7.04 -2.30
C ARG A 292 -27.34 -7.38 -0.85
N ASP A 293 -26.84 -8.49 -0.33
CA ASP A 293 -27.22 -9.01 0.98
C ASP A 293 -26.15 -8.71 2.05
N LEU A 294 -24.91 -8.39 1.63
CA LEU A 294 -23.74 -8.21 2.49
C LEU A 294 -23.56 -6.75 2.95
N ASP A 295 -23.54 -6.55 4.27
CA ASP A 295 -23.35 -5.27 4.93
C ASP A 295 -22.03 -5.30 5.74
N LEU A 296 -21.09 -4.39 5.43
CA LEU A 296 -19.75 -4.31 6.02
C LEU A 296 -19.50 -2.95 6.67
N ASP A 297 -19.51 -2.89 8.00
CA ASP A 297 -19.26 -1.66 8.76
C ASP A 297 -17.75 -1.41 8.91
N LEU A 298 -17.25 -0.29 8.37
CA LEU A 298 -15.93 0.24 8.67
C LEU A 298 -15.93 0.96 10.04
N CYS A 299 -15.06 0.54 10.94
CA CYS A 299 -15.02 0.99 12.32
C CYS A 299 -13.59 1.40 12.74
N ALA A 300 -13.47 2.24 13.76
CA ALA A 300 -12.19 2.50 14.42
C ALA A 300 -12.33 2.57 15.95
N LEU A 301 -11.49 1.84 16.69
CA LEU A 301 -11.24 2.14 18.11
C LEU A 301 -10.21 3.26 18.19
N PHE A 302 -10.39 4.22 19.09
CA PHE A 302 -9.42 5.30 19.32
C PHE A 302 -9.01 5.38 20.79
N GLU A 303 -7.76 5.75 21.03
CA GLU A 303 -7.23 6.14 22.34
C GLU A 303 -6.45 7.45 22.16
N LEU A 304 -6.85 8.48 22.88
CA LEU A 304 -6.22 9.80 22.87
C LEU A 304 -5.05 9.86 23.86
N SER A 305 -4.17 10.83 23.67
CA SER A 305 -2.98 11.09 24.52
C SER A 305 -3.35 11.46 25.97
N ASP A 306 -4.57 11.92 26.22
CA ASP A 306 -5.13 12.15 27.56
C ASP A 306 -5.81 10.91 28.19
N GLY A 307 -5.77 9.75 27.51
CA GLY A 307 -6.34 8.49 27.97
C GLY A 307 -7.83 8.30 27.66
N ARG A 308 -8.52 9.28 27.06
CA ARG A 308 -9.90 9.07 26.58
C ARG A 308 -9.94 8.04 25.46
N LYS A 309 -10.95 7.17 25.50
CA LYS A 309 -11.15 6.05 24.57
C LYS A 309 -12.57 6.04 24.04
N GLY A 310 -12.75 5.44 22.86
CA GLY A 310 -14.07 5.19 22.29
C GLY A 310 -13.98 4.43 20.97
N VAL A 311 -15.11 4.38 20.28
CA VAL A 311 -15.26 3.81 18.94
C VAL A 311 -15.89 4.86 18.01
N VAL A 312 -15.49 4.83 16.75
CA VAL A 312 -16.22 5.41 15.62
C VAL A 312 -16.79 4.27 14.78
N GLN A 313 -18.11 4.25 14.59
CA GLN A 313 -18.85 3.20 13.86
C GLN A 313 -20.30 3.65 13.59
N ALA A 314 -20.96 3.07 12.57
CA ALA A 314 -22.39 3.27 12.33
C ALA A 314 -23.27 2.70 13.48
N LEU A 315 -22.91 1.52 14.00
CA LEU A 315 -23.64 0.85 15.07
C LEU A 315 -23.79 1.71 16.34
N GLY A 316 -25.02 2.12 16.65
CA GLY A 316 -25.29 3.03 17.78
C GLY A 316 -25.07 4.52 17.47
N ASN A 317 -24.97 4.90 16.19
CA ASN A 317 -24.82 6.28 15.70
C ASN A 317 -23.54 6.99 16.17
N ALA A 318 -22.45 6.25 16.33
CA ALA A 318 -21.15 6.74 16.82
C ALA A 318 -20.25 7.28 15.68
N PHE A 319 -20.78 8.12 14.78
CA PHE A 319 -20.08 8.56 13.57
C PHE A 319 -18.84 9.44 13.80
N GLY A 320 -18.70 10.06 14.98
CA GLY A 320 -17.53 10.88 15.33
C GLY A 320 -17.60 12.35 14.86
N ALA A 321 -16.44 12.97 14.68
CA ALA A 321 -16.26 14.38 14.30
C ALA A 321 -14.78 14.67 13.97
N LEU A 322 -14.47 15.67 13.12
CA LEU A 322 -13.10 16.07 12.75
C LEU A 322 -12.59 17.33 13.48
N ASP A 323 -13.48 18.20 13.93
CA ASP A 323 -13.23 19.49 14.59
C ASP A 323 -13.03 19.36 16.11
N ARG A 324 -13.65 18.34 16.69
CA ARG A 324 -13.63 18.00 18.13
C ARG A 324 -13.31 16.51 18.31
N PRO A 325 -12.90 16.06 19.52
CA PRO A 325 -12.69 14.65 19.81
C PRO A 325 -13.89 13.79 19.35
N PRO A 326 -13.66 12.68 18.61
CA PRO A 326 -12.40 11.96 18.50
C PRO A 326 -11.42 12.44 17.42
N TYR A 327 -11.74 13.49 16.64
CA TYR A 327 -10.97 13.90 15.45
C TYR A 327 -10.92 12.82 14.35
N ILE A 328 -11.90 11.93 14.36
CA ILE A 328 -12.17 10.85 13.40
C ILE A 328 -13.65 10.90 13.05
N LEU A 329 -14.00 10.77 11.77
CA LEU A 329 -15.36 10.81 11.25
C LEU A 329 -15.58 9.65 10.27
N LEU A 330 -16.62 8.85 10.48
CA LEU A 330 -17.19 7.96 9.48
C LEU A 330 -18.23 8.75 8.66
N ASP A 331 -18.14 8.70 7.33
CA ASP A 331 -18.97 9.53 6.45
C ASP A 331 -20.39 9.00 6.19
N GLY A 332 -20.62 7.70 6.39
CA GLY A 332 -21.91 7.06 6.14
C GLY A 332 -22.02 5.63 6.68
N ASP A 333 -22.89 4.86 6.02
CA ASP A 333 -23.29 3.49 6.32
C ASP A 333 -23.74 2.86 4.96
N ASP A 334 -22.79 2.44 4.12
CA ASP A 334 -23.07 1.90 2.77
C ASP A 334 -23.38 0.40 2.82
N ARG A 335 -24.60 0.13 3.28
CA ARG A 335 -25.25 -1.19 3.38
C ARG A 335 -25.48 -1.90 2.03
N THR A 336 -24.89 -1.40 0.94
CA THR A 336 -25.16 -1.89 -0.41
C THR A 336 -23.91 -2.13 -1.27
N GLY A 337 -22.74 -1.60 -0.87
CA GLY A 337 -21.54 -1.63 -1.71
C GLY A 337 -21.76 -1.01 -3.10
N ALA A 338 -22.68 -0.04 -3.20
CA ALA A 338 -23.09 0.57 -4.45
C ALA A 338 -22.48 1.96 -4.68
N VAL A 339 -21.83 2.53 -3.65
CA VAL A 339 -20.98 3.71 -3.81
C VAL A 339 -19.65 3.25 -4.42
N GLU A 340 -19.27 3.79 -5.57
CA GLU A 340 -18.02 3.45 -6.30
C GLU A 340 -16.75 3.68 -5.46
N SER A 341 -16.84 4.50 -4.41
CA SER A 341 -15.78 4.72 -3.43
C SER A 341 -15.98 4.03 -2.07
N GLY A 342 -17.04 3.24 -1.85
CA GLY A 342 -17.34 2.60 -0.56
C GLY A 342 -17.44 3.56 0.65
N GLU A 343 -17.42 2.99 1.86
CA GLU A 343 -17.37 3.73 3.13
C GLU A 343 -16.01 4.41 3.36
N ASN A 344 -16.01 5.57 4.02
CA ASN A 344 -14.78 6.31 4.30
C ASN A 344 -14.69 6.76 5.77
N LEU A 345 -13.63 6.32 6.44
CA LEU A 345 -13.26 6.79 7.78
C LEU A 345 -12.14 7.83 7.65
N THR A 346 -12.48 9.09 7.90
CA THR A 346 -11.55 10.23 7.82
C THR A 346 -10.93 10.51 9.19
N ILE A 347 -9.61 10.67 9.25
CA ILE A 347 -8.81 11.00 10.43
C ILE A 347 -8.19 12.38 10.24
N ASN A 348 -8.25 13.26 11.24
CA ASN A 348 -7.61 14.58 11.18
C ASN A 348 -6.14 14.50 11.63
N LEU A 349 -5.19 14.59 10.69
CA LEU A 349 -3.75 14.50 10.94
C LEU A 349 -3.18 15.76 11.61
N ASP A 350 -3.82 16.93 11.46
CA ASP A 350 -3.42 18.14 12.21
C ASP A 350 -3.59 17.94 13.73
N ARG A 351 -4.41 16.96 14.14
CA ARG A 351 -4.60 16.52 15.53
C ARG A 351 -3.74 15.32 15.91
N ARG A 352 -2.70 14.96 15.13
CA ARG A 352 -1.86 13.76 15.39
C ARG A 352 -1.29 13.65 16.80
N GLN A 353 -1.00 14.78 17.45
CA GLN A 353 -0.49 14.81 18.84
C GLN A 353 -1.56 14.42 19.88
N ASP A 354 -2.84 14.60 19.58
CA ASP A 354 -3.96 14.18 20.45
C ASP A 354 -4.20 12.66 20.40
N PHE A 355 -3.70 11.93 19.38
CA PHE A 355 -3.82 10.47 19.30
C PHE A 355 -2.68 9.76 20.02
N ARG A 356 -3.01 8.73 20.79
CA ARG A 356 -2.07 7.70 21.25
C ARG A 356 -2.05 6.52 20.28
N ARG A 357 -3.24 6.00 19.92
CA ARG A 357 -3.42 4.95 18.91
C ARG A 357 -4.84 4.93 18.34
N ILE A 358 -4.96 4.45 17.11
CA ILE A 358 -6.22 4.20 16.38
C ILE A 358 -6.14 2.79 15.81
N LEU A 359 -7.14 1.95 16.03
CA LEU A 359 -7.23 0.63 15.40
C LEU A 359 -8.44 0.60 14.47
N VAL A 360 -8.19 0.59 13.16
CA VAL A 360 -9.23 0.45 12.14
C VAL A 360 -9.56 -1.02 11.97
N PHE A 361 -10.84 -1.37 11.95
CA PHE A 361 -11.34 -2.74 11.78
C PHE A 361 -12.64 -2.72 10.96
N VAL A 362 -13.00 -3.85 10.36
CA VAL A 362 -14.27 -4.04 9.64
C VAL A 362 -15.06 -5.18 10.27
N THR A 363 -16.39 -5.03 10.34
CA THR A 363 -17.29 -6.10 10.81
C THR A 363 -18.36 -6.40 9.78
N ILE A 364 -18.64 -7.68 9.55
CA ILE A 364 -19.87 -8.09 8.85
C ILE A 364 -21.04 -7.83 9.80
N TYR A 365 -21.94 -6.93 9.41
CA TYR A 365 -23.17 -6.65 10.16
C TYR A 365 -24.30 -7.61 9.72
N GLU A 366 -24.50 -7.77 8.41
CA GLU A 366 -25.52 -8.66 7.82
C GLU A 366 -25.01 -9.39 6.56
N GLY A 367 -25.74 -10.39 6.08
CA GLY A 367 -25.48 -11.11 4.83
C GLY A 367 -24.56 -12.32 4.92
N ALA A 368 -23.36 -12.15 5.48
CA ALA A 368 -22.35 -13.21 5.57
C ALA A 368 -22.15 -13.75 7.00
N ARG A 369 -21.57 -14.96 7.08
CA ARG A 369 -21.19 -15.60 8.36
C ARG A 369 -19.67 -15.58 8.61
N SER A 370 -18.90 -15.18 7.61
CA SER A 370 -17.45 -15.03 7.65
C SER A 370 -16.96 -14.27 6.42
N PHE A 371 -15.77 -13.67 6.48
CA PHE A 371 -15.08 -13.07 5.32
C PHE A 371 -14.54 -14.11 4.30
N ALA A 372 -15.06 -15.33 4.31
CA ALA A 372 -14.68 -16.35 3.32
C ALA A 372 -15.22 -15.97 1.94
N ASP A 373 -14.49 -16.33 0.87
CA ASP A 373 -14.78 -15.97 -0.53
C ASP A 373 -14.81 -14.44 -0.84
N LEU A 374 -14.43 -13.58 0.11
CA LEU A 374 -14.31 -12.12 -0.05
C LEU A 374 -12.84 -11.70 -0.23
N HIS A 375 -12.61 -10.75 -1.13
CA HIS A 375 -11.34 -10.01 -1.24
C HIS A 375 -11.59 -8.54 -0.93
N ALA A 376 -10.65 -7.90 -0.24
CA ALA A 376 -10.71 -6.47 0.02
C ALA A 376 -9.33 -5.82 0.03
N THR A 377 -9.29 -4.56 -0.40
CA THR A 377 -8.11 -3.70 -0.36
C THR A 377 -8.42 -2.50 0.50
N VAL A 378 -7.59 -2.27 1.52
CA VAL A 378 -7.64 -1.09 2.38
C VAL A 378 -6.69 -0.05 1.82
N THR A 379 -7.12 1.19 1.66
CA THR A 379 -6.21 2.31 1.30
C THR A 379 -6.41 3.49 2.23
N LEU A 380 -5.30 4.00 2.75
CA LEU A 380 -5.21 5.22 3.54
C LEU A 380 -4.68 6.32 2.62
N TRP A 381 -5.52 7.31 2.34
CA TRP A 381 -5.21 8.47 1.50
C TRP A 381 -4.98 9.71 2.37
N PRO A 382 -3.74 10.04 2.75
CA PRO A 382 -3.45 11.31 3.41
C PRO A 382 -3.51 12.46 2.38
N GLN A 383 -4.07 13.61 2.78
CA GLN A 383 -4.26 14.80 1.94
C GLN A 383 -2.93 15.37 1.41
N HIS A 384 -1.87 15.17 2.18
CA HIS A 384 -0.49 15.36 1.80
C HIS A 384 0.22 14.03 2.03
N GLY A 385 1.17 13.66 1.17
CA GLY A 385 1.93 12.43 1.33
C GLY A 385 1.60 11.31 0.35
N ALA A 386 2.30 10.19 0.48
CA ALA A 386 1.99 8.96 -0.25
C ALA A 386 0.71 8.28 0.29
N PRO A 387 -0.17 7.74 -0.57
CA PRO A 387 -1.19 6.78 -0.14
C PRO A 387 -0.53 5.48 0.34
N VAL A 388 -1.13 4.87 1.37
CA VAL A 388 -0.68 3.59 1.94
C VAL A 388 -1.78 2.54 1.73
N ASP A 389 -1.51 1.43 1.04
CA ASP A 389 -2.50 0.36 0.83
C ASP A 389 -2.04 -1.04 1.27
N PHE A 390 -3.00 -1.94 1.42
CA PHE A 390 -2.75 -3.38 1.54
C PHE A 390 -4.02 -4.19 1.22
N SER A 391 -3.83 -5.35 0.61
CA SER A 391 -4.88 -6.36 0.45
C SER A 391 -5.06 -7.18 1.72
N LEU A 392 -6.27 -7.68 1.97
CA LEU A 392 -6.54 -8.69 2.99
C LEU A 392 -6.19 -10.09 2.49
N ASP A 393 -5.70 -10.92 3.41
CA ASP A 393 -5.40 -12.33 3.19
C ASP A 393 -6.70 -13.18 3.09
N GLU A 394 -6.61 -14.44 2.65
CA GLU A 394 -7.76 -15.34 2.61
C GLU A 394 -8.31 -15.62 4.02
N CYS A 395 -9.63 -15.45 4.21
CA CYS A 395 -10.28 -15.75 5.49
C CYS A 395 -10.52 -17.26 5.67
N THR A 396 -9.51 -17.96 6.18
CA THR A 396 -9.55 -19.41 6.46
C THR A 396 -10.31 -19.79 7.75
N VAL A 397 -10.95 -18.82 8.41
CA VAL A 397 -11.63 -18.98 9.71
C VAL A 397 -13.06 -18.44 9.69
N PRO A 398 -13.98 -18.92 10.55
CA PRO A 398 -15.35 -18.40 10.65
C PRO A 398 -15.39 -17.05 11.39
N SER A 399 -14.80 -16.02 10.78
CA SER A 399 -14.62 -14.68 11.37
C SER A 399 -15.53 -13.64 10.71
N THR A 400 -16.35 -12.97 11.53
CA THR A 400 -17.14 -11.79 11.14
C THR A 400 -16.44 -10.45 11.44
N VAL A 401 -15.16 -10.46 11.80
CA VAL A 401 -14.40 -9.23 12.13
C VAL A 401 -12.93 -9.33 11.79
N CYS A 402 -12.43 -8.38 10.99
CA CYS A 402 -11.03 -8.26 10.61
C CYS A 402 -10.44 -6.95 11.15
N ALA A 403 -9.36 -7.05 11.93
CA ALA A 403 -8.55 -5.89 12.28
C ALA A 403 -7.71 -5.50 11.06
N LEU A 404 -7.90 -4.27 10.56
CA LEU A 404 -7.30 -3.83 9.30
C LEU A 404 -5.91 -3.23 9.53
N ALA A 405 -5.84 -2.13 10.29
CA ALA A 405 -4.60 -1.43 10.58
C ALA A 405 -4.57 -0.81 11.98
N LEU A 406 -3.43 -0.94 12.66
CA LEU A 406 -3.13 -0.26 13.92
C LEU A 406 -2.22 0.94 13.63
N ILE A 407 -2.74 2.15 13.85
CA ILE A 407 -2.02 3.41 13.73
C ILE A 407 -1.57 3.82 15.14
N THR A 408 -0.26 3.94 15.39
CA THR A 408 0.28 4.25 16.72
C THR A 408 1.15 5.51 16.68
N ASN A 409 0.94 6.41 17.66
CA ASN A 409 1.77 7.60 17.81
C ASN A 409 3.10 7.24 18.51
N THR A 410 4.20 7.42 17.80
CA THR A 410 5.57 7.19 18.26
C THR A 410 6.35 8.50 18.18
N GLY A 411 6.50 9.18 19.32
CA GLY A 411 7.26 10.44 19.39
C GLY A 411 6.66 11.61 18.59
N GLY A 412 5.36 11.58 18.29
CA GLY A 412 4.64 12.56 17.47
C GLY A 412 4.44 12.13 16.01
N ASP A 413 5.14 11.09 15.54
CA ASP A 413 4.89 10.46 14.24
C ASP A 413 3.79 9.40 14.36
N LEU A 414 2.97 9.25 13.32
CA LEU A 414 1.96 8.20 13.24
C LEU A 414 2.51 7.05 12.38
N VAL A 415 2.74 5.90 13.00
CA VAL A 415 3.16 4.67 12.32
C VAL A 415 1.91 3.84 12.03
N VAL A 416 1.65 3.57 10.75
CA VAL A 416 0.60 2.64 10.29
C VAL A 416 1.18 1.24 10.28
N GLN A 417 0.52 0.29 10.94
CA GLN A 417 0.84 -1.15 10.89
C GLN A 417 -0.34 -1.92 10.28
N ARG A 418 -0.09 -2.69 9.22
CA ARG A 418 -1.00 -3.68 8.65
C ARG A 418 -1.23 -4.79 9.67
N GLU A 419 -2.46 -4.94 10.12
CA GLU A 419 -2.89 -6.08 10.94
C GLU A 419 -3.45 -7.19 10.04
N ALA A 420 -4.37 -6.84 9.12
CA ALA A 420 -5.08 -7.75 8.20
C ALA A 420 -5.57 -9.05 8.87
N ARG A 421 -6.00 -8.96 10.13
CA ARG A 421 -6.12 -10.08 11.05
C ARG A 421 -7.58 -10.43 11.35
N TYR A 422 -8.03 -11.55 10.81
CA TYR A 422 -9.32 -12.15 11.15
C TYR A 422 -9.37 -12.61 12.61
N LEU A 423 -10.38 -12.17 13.35
CA LEU A 423 -10.62 -12.54 14.74
C LEU A 423 -11.92 -13.35 14.82
N VAL A 424 -11.93 -14.47 15.55
CA VAL A 424 -13.14 -15.27 15.77
C VAL A 424 -13.80 -14.82 17.07
N PRO A 425 -15.04 -14.29 17.06
CA PRO A 425 -15.75 -13.93 18.28
C PRO A 425 -16.15 -15.17 19.11
N ASP A 426 -16.08 -15.05 20.43
CA ASP A 426 -16.68 -16.05 21.32
C ASP A 426 -18.21 -16.02 21.20
N ARG A 427 -18.86 -17.15 21.49
CA ARG A 427 -20.32 -17.27 21.44
C ARG A 427 -21.00 -16.25 22.38
N GLY A 428 -21.71 -15.29 21.79
CA GLY A 428 -22.40 -14.22 22.53
C GLY A 428 -21.55 -12.97 22.80
N VAL A 429 -20.32 -12.90 22.28
CA VAL A 429 -19.46 -11.71 22.31
C VAL A 429 -19.57 -10.99 20.96
N SER A 430 -19.77 -9.66 20.98
CA SER A 430 -19.85 -8.87 19.75
C SER A 430 -18.49 -8.76 19.04
N PRO A 431 -18.47 -8.57 17.71
CA PRO A 431 -17.29 -8.21 16.94
C PRO A 431 -16.40 -7.13 17.61
N GLN A 432 -17.02 -6.03 18.03
CA GLN A 432 -16.35 -4.90 18.66
C GLN A 432 -15.67 -5.28 20.00
N ARG A 433 -16.37 -6.04 20.86
CA ARG A 433 -15.84 -6.49 22.15
C ARG A 433 -14.72 -7.53 21.97
N THR A 434 -14.76 -8.31 20.90
CA THR A 434 -13.67 -9.22 20.50
C THR A 434 -12.41 -8.44 20.13
N VAL A 435 -12.53 -7.39 19.30
CA VAL A 435 -11.40 -6.50 18.93
C VAL A 435 -10.83 -5.82 20.17
N ASP A 436 -11.67 -5.17 20.97
CA ASP A 436 -11.28 -4.48 22.21
C ASP A 436 -10.48 -5.37 23.17
N ARG A 437 -10.96 -6.60 23.41
CA ARG A 437 -10.29 -7.57 24.28
C ARG A 437 -8.94 -8.03 23.70
N ILE A 438 -8.84 -8.23 22.39
CA ILE A 438 -7.62 -8.75 21.74
C ILE A 438 -6.54 -7.66 21.63
N TYR A 439 -6.92 -6.40 21.43
CA TYR A 439 -5.98 -5.26 21.32
C TYR A 439 -5.83 -4.46 22.62
N GLY A 440 -6.46 -4.92 23.71
CA GLY A 440 -6.32 -4.33 25.06
C GLY A 440 -6.74 -2.86 25.12
N TRP A 441 -7.92 -2.53 24.59
CA TRP A 441 -8.48 -1.18 24.73
C TRP A 441 -9.08 -0.97 26.13
N GLY A 442 -9.81 -1.96 26.64
CA GLY A 442 -10.44 -1.97 27.97
C GLY A 442 -11.70 -1.13 28.03
N MET A 443 -12.63 -1.27 27.07
CA MET A 443 -13.84 -0.46 27.00
C MET A 443 -15.09 -1.15 27.57
N ASN A 444 -16.02 -0.33 28.07
CA ASN A 444 -17.31 -0.79 28.58
C ASN A 444 -18.36 -0.77 27.45
N TRP A 445 -18.76 -1.94 26.96
CA TRP A 445 -19.69 -2.09 25.84
C TRP A 445 -21.12 -2.40 26.29
N THR A 446 -22.07 -1.55 25.92
CA THR A 446 -23.51 -1.85 25.94
C THR A 446 -23.97 -2.48 24.61
N PRO A 447 -25.11 -3.19 24.57
CA PRO A 447 -25.75 -3.58 23.31
C PRO A 447 -26.20 -2.35 22.51
N GLY A 448 -26.00 -2.38 21.19
CA GLY A 448 -26.46 -1.36 20.24
C GLY A 448 -27.21 -1.98 19.06
N ARG A 449 -27.76 -1.10 18.20
CA ARG A 449 -28.34 -1.43 16.89
C ARG A 449 -28.07 -0.28 15.91
N LYS A 450 -28.10 -0.54 14.60
CA LYS A 450 -28.31 0.52 13.60
C LYS A 450 -29.73 1.11 13.80
#